data_AF-A0AAV8C4Q4-F1
#
_entry.id   AF-A0AAV8C4Q4-F1
#
_cell.length_a   1.000
_cell.length_b   1.000
_cell.length_c   1.000
_cell.angle_alpha   90.00
_cell.angle_beta   90.00
_cell.angle_gamma   90.00
#
_symmetry.space_group_name_H-M   'P 1'
#
loop_
_entity.id
_entity.type
_entity.pdbx_description
1 polymer ?
#
loop_
_entity_poly.entity_id
_entity_poly.type
_entity_poly.pdbx_seq_one_letter_code
_entity_poly.pdbx_strand_id
1 'polypeptide(L)'
;MGYYWPTMINDCENFSRQCHMCQIHGDFIHQHPNVLHPTVVSWPFEIWRTDIIGPIDPPASNGHRFILAATDYFSKWAEARSYREIKASDVVRFFTTQVLYRYGNPRKVISDNGTAFKNAKIDAFADKHKIEWRYSSVYNPRANGLAEAFNKILIKILRKTIGDNQRNWHEKLHEALWAYRITHRTATQATPYSLVYGAEAVLPIEVELPSLRIAMAAQIPLTKQTQLRLQELDGMDERRLAAQQNLELYQARMARAYEKLSRPRTFKKGELVLVLRRPILGRHHGSKFAPNWEGPYVIEQAYEGGAYLLADSNGKHPVSSINGRYLKKYYGQNYPNISTTHRSQRENSQQTDWADNCEAANYLLT
;
A
#
# COMPACT_ATOMS: atom_id res chain seq x y z
N MET A 1 2.91 22.13 -46.75
CA MET A 1 4.11 22.84 -46.28
C MET A 1 4.02 22.93 -44.76
N GLY A 2 5.06 22.54 -44.03
CA GLY A 2 5.09 22.66 -42.56
C GLY A 2 5.65 24.01 -42.11
N TYR A 3 5.24 24.48 -40.94
CA TYR A 3 5.87 25.64 -40.27
C TYR A 3 7.12 25.18 -39.52
N TYR A 4 8.15 26.03 -39.45
CA TYR A 4 9.39 25.77 -38.71
C TYR A 4 9.98 27.08 -38.16
N TRP A 5 10.40 27.05 -36.89
CA TRP A 5 11.27 28.06 -36.29
C TRP A 5 12.15 27.41 -35.20
N PRO A 6 13.31 28.00 -34.84
CA PRO A 6 14.33 27.33 -34.02
C PRO A 6 13.86 26.83 -32.65
N THR A 7 12.91 27.52 -32.03
CA THR A 7 12.35 27.19 -30.71
C THR A 7 11.01 26.48 -30.79
N MET A 8 10.53 26.08 -31.98
CA MET A 8 9.18 25.56 -32.19
C MET A 8 8.79 24.43 -31.22
N ILE A 9 9.68 23.47 -30.97
CA ILE A 9 9.40 22.39 -30.01
C ILE A 9 9.25 22.94 -28.59
N ASN A 10 10.20 23.79 -28.15
CA ASN A 10 10.16 24.41 -26.83
C ASN A 10 8.96 25.35 -26.65
N ASP A 11 8.55 26.05 -27.70
CA ASP A 11 7.39 26.95 -27.67
C ASP A 11 6.09 26.15 -27.60
N CYS A 12 5.97 25.05 -28.36
CA CYS A 12 4.86 24.11 -28.24
C CYS A 12 4.80 23.45 -26.84
N GLU A 13 5.95 23.04 -26.30
CA GLU A 13 6.04 22.49 -24.94
C GLU A 13 5.64 23.53 -23.88
N ASN A 14 6.13 24.76 -24.00
CA ASN A 14 5.78 25.85 -23.08
C ASN A 14 4.30 26.21 -23.18
N PHE A 15 3.75 26.29 -24.40
CA PHE A 15 2.33 26.56 -24.62
C PHE A 15 1.46 25.46 -23.99
N SER A 16 1.77 24.19 -24.25
CA SER A 16 1.07 23.04 -23.66
C SER A 16 1.19 23.02 -22.13
N ARG A 17 2.37 23.34 -21.60
CA ARG A 17 2.64 23.41 -20.15
C ARG A 17 1.85 24.51 -19.45
N GLN A 18 1.62 25.64 -20.12
CA GLN A 18 0.86 26.77 -19.58
C GLN A 18 -0.65 26.65 -19.81
N CYS A 19 -1.08 25.80 -20.74
CA CYS A 19 -2.50 25.58 -21.03
C CYS A 19 -3.27 25.11 -19.78
N HIS A 20 -4.30 25.86 -19.40
CA HIS A 20 -5.10 25.55 -18.22
C HIS A 20 -5.81 24.20 -18.36
N MET A 21 -6.45 23.95 -19.51
CA MET A 21 -7.19 22.71 -19.76
C MET A 21 -6.29 21.47 -19.73
N CYS A 22 -5.11 21.55 -20.35
CA CYS A 22 -4.10 20.49 -20.28
C CYS A 22 -3.65 20.24 -18.83
N GLN A 23 -3.47 21.30 -18.05
CA GLN A 23 -3.06 21.17 -16.66
C GLN A 23 -4.17 20.58 -15.77
N ILE A 24 -5.44 20.96 -15.89
CA ILE A 24 -6.50 20.43 -15.02
C ILE A 24 -6.91 18.98 -15.35
N HIS A 25 -6.78 18.58 -16.62
CA HIS A 25 -7.07 17.22 -17.09
C HIS A 25 -5.85 16.27 -17.05
N GLY A 26 -4.64 16.82 -16.86
CA GLY A 26 -3.42 16.02 -16.81
C GLY A 26 -3.46 14.89 -15.79
N ASP A 27 -2.69 13.84 -16.06
CA ASP A 27 -2.70 12.60 -15.30
C ASP A 27 -2.41 12.78 -13.81
N PHE A 28 -2.82 11.77 -13.04
CA PHE A 28 -2.48 11.68 -11.64
C PHE A 28 -0.98 11.52 -11.46
N ILE A 29 -0.42 12.29 -10.53
CA ILE A 29 0.99 12.14 -10.24
C ILE A 29 1.16 11.14 -9.11
N HIS A 30 1.53 9.92 -9.47
CA HIS A 30 1.79 8.80 -8.56
C HIS A 30 3.15 8.91 -7.87
N GLN A 31 3.43 10.03 -7.19
CA GLN A 31 4.69 10.25 -6.47
C GLN A 31 4.43 10.40 -4.97
N HIS A 32 5.21 9.71 -4.15
CA HIS A 32 4.99 9.64 -2.71
C HIS A 32 6.00 10.48 -1.92
N PRO A 33 5.63 11.06 -0.75
CA PRO A 33 6.43 12.11 -0.11
C PRO A 33 7.29 11.62 1.06
N ASN A 34 7.01 10.44 1.61
CA ASN A 34 7.56 10.05 2.91
C ASN A 34 8.53 8.89 2.78
N VAL A 35 9.71 9.02 3.40
CA VAL A 35 10.74 7.98 3.55
C VAL A 35 10.15 6.73 4.24
N LEU A 36 10.56 5.54 3.79
CA LEU A 36 10.14 4.28 4.40
C LEU A 36 11.00 3.99 5.63
N HIS A 37 10.38 3.89 6.81
CA HIS A 37 11.05 3.38 8.01
C HIS A 37 10.89 1.86 8.11
N PRO A 38 11.99 1.08 8.03
CA PRO A 38 11.93 -0.36 8.23
C PRO A 38 11.48 -0.70 9.66
N THR A 39 10.63 -1.72 9.79
CA THR A 39 10.30 -2.29 11.10
C THR A 39 11.32 -3.37 11.43
N VAL A 40 12.07 -3.16 12.51
CA VAL A 40 13.00 -4.16 13.05
C VAL A 40 12.19 -5.15 13.90
N VAL A 41 12.45 -6.44 13.70
CA VAL A 41 11.86 -7.56 14.46
C VAL A 41 12.99 -8.44 14.98
N SER A 42 12.86 -8.89 16.22
CA SER A 42 13.93 -9.59 16.92
C SER A 42 13.74 -11.10 16.96
N TRP A 43 12.50 -11.61 16.87
CA TRP A 43 12.23 -13.06 16.86
C TRP A 43 10.91 -13.43 16.15
N PRO A 44 10.70 -14.70 15.76
CA PRO A 44 9.43 -15.17 15.19
C PRO A 44 8.22 -14.85 16.07
N PHE A 45 7.11 -14.46 15.44
CA PHE A 45 5.80 -14.23 16.08
C PHE A 45 5.71 -13.02 17.01
N GLU A 46 6.77 -12.21 17.11
CA GLU A 46 6.76 -10.95 17.87
C GLU A 46 5.72 -9.96 17.32
N ILE A 47 5.71 -9.79 15.99
CA ILE A 47 4.86 -8.83 15.29
C ILE A 47 4.07 -9.56 14.22
N TRP A 48 2.75 -9.47 14.32
CA TRP A 48 1.84 -9.99 13.31
C TRP A 48 1.20 -8.87 12.51
N ARG A 49 0.82 -9.23 11.30
CA ARG A 49 0.20 -8.31 10.39
C ARG A 49 -1.02 -8.93 9.76
N THR A 50 -2.17 -8.28 9.86
CA THR A 50 -3.45 -8.86 9.44
C THR A 50 -4.17 -7.98 8.44
N ASP A 51 -4.89 -8.65 7.54
CA ASP A 51 -5.66 -8.02 6.48
C ASP A 51 -6.85 -8.91 6.09
N ILE A 52 -7.85 -8.31 5.45
CA ILE A 52 -9.04 -8.99 4.94
C ILE A 52 -8.98 -9.00 3.42
N ILE A 53 -9.01 -10.19 2.83
CA ILE A 53 -9.15 -10.38 1.39
C ILE A 53 -10.63 -10.56 1.07
N GLY A 54 -11.18 -9.71 0.20
CA GLY A 54 -12.51 -9.87 -0.35
C GLY A 54 -13.27 -8.55 -0.53
N PRO A 55 -14.54 -8.60 -0.93
CA PRO A 55 -15.30 -9.81 -1.25
C PRO A 55 -14.74 -10.54 -2.49
N ILE A 56 -14.72 -11.88 -2.45
CA ILE A 56 -14.37 -12.77 -3.56
C ILE A 56 -15.65 -13.18 -4.26
N ASP A 57 -15.69 -12.99 -5.58
CA ASP A 57 -16.81 -13.33 -6.44
C ASP A 57 -16.32 -14.22 -7.61
N PRO A 58 -16.97 -15.36 -7.92
CA PRO A 58 -18.15 -15.90 -7.25
C PRO A 58 -17.87 -16.35 -5.80
N PRO A 59 -18.89 -16.36 -4.91
CA PRO A 59 -18.75 -16.91 -3.58
C PRO A 59 -18.38 -18.40 -3.64
N ALA A 60 -17.68 -18.87 -2.62
CA ALA A 60 -17.39 -20.28 -2.46
C ALA A 60 -18.68 -21.11 -2.41
N SER A 61 -18.58 -22.41 -2.68
CA SER A 61 -19.71 -23.35 -2.57
C SER A 61 -20.35 -23.35 -1.17
N ASN A 62 -19.56 -23.12 -0.12
CA ASN A 62 -20.03 -22.96 1.25
C ASN A 62 -20.55 -21.53 1.60
N GLY A 63 -20.65 -20.64 0.62
CA GLY A 63 -21.11 -19.25 0.76
C GLY A 63 -20.05 -18.27 1.30
N HIS A 64 -18.81 -18.71 1.54
CA HIS A 64 -17.74 -17.82 2.01
C HIS A 64 -17.32 -16.86 0.89
N ARG A 65 -16.97 -15.63 1.28
CA ARG A 65 -16.57 -14.55 0.36
C ARG A 65 -15.37 -13.75 0.84
N PHE A 66 -14.91 -13.98 2.06
CA PHE A 66 -13.79 -13.25 2.63
C PHE A 66 -12.75 -14.22 3.18
N ILE A 67 -11.50 -13.78 3.23
CA ILE A 67 -10.41 -14.47 3.92
C ILE A 67 -9.81 -13.49 4.91
N LEU A 68 -9.82 -13.84 6.19
CA LEU A 68 -9.01 -13.15 7.19
C LEU A 68 -7.64 -13.80 7.19
N ALA A 69 -6.61 -13.00 6.94
CA ALA A 69 -5.24 -13.41 6.86
C ALA A 69 -4.40 -12.73 7.95
N ALA A 70 -3.42 -13.45 8.49
CA ALA A 70 -2.35 -12.85 9.28
C ALA A 70 -0.99 -13.45 8.91
N THR A 71 0.03 -12.61 8.87
CA THR A 71 1.40 -12.97 8.53
C THR A 71 2.34 -12.48 9.61
N ASP A 72 3.18 -13.38 10.11
CA ASP A 72 4.30 -13.08 10.98
C ASP A 72 5.33 -12.23 10.22
N TYR A 73 5.77 -11.15 10.85
CA TYR A 73 6.66 -10.21 10.22
C TYR A 73 8.08 -10.77 10.06
N PHE A 74 8.54 -11.62 10.98
CA PHE A 74 9.89 -12.19 10.94
C PHE A 74 9.99 -13.37 9.95
N SER A 75 9.35 -14.49 10.29
CA SER A 75 9.45 -15.76 9.56
C SER A 75 8.68 -15.75 8.25
N LYS A 76 7.80 -14.75 8.06
CA LYS A 76 6.80 -14.72 7.00
C LYS A 76 5.79 -15.87 7.11
N TRP A 77 5.70 -16.54 8.26
CA TRP A 77 4.67 -17.55 8.49
C TRP A 77 3.28 -16.92 8.35
N ALA A 78 2.35 -17.62 7.69
CA ALA A 78 1.02 -17.07 7.42
C ALA A 78 -0.08 -18.01 7.88
N GLU A 79 -1.12 -17.45 8.48
CA GLU A 79 -2.38 -18.09 8.83
C GLU A 79 -3.52 -17.42 8.10
N ALA A 80 -4.50 -18.20 7.64
CA ALA A 80 -5.69 -17.63 7.00
C ALA A 80 -6.92 -18.52 7.22
N ARG A 81 -8.10 -17.90 7.31
CA ARG A 81 -9.39 -18.58 7.36
C ARG A 81 -10.42 -17.87 6.49
N SER A 82 -11.32 -18.64 5.89
CA SER A 82 -12.41 -18.12 5.06
C SER A 82 -13.67 -17.85 5.89
N TYR A 83 -14.46 -16.85 5.47
CA TYR A 83 -15.67 -16.40 6.14
C TYR A 83 -16.76 -15.94 5.15
N ARG A 84 -18.03 -16.04 5.54
CA ARG A 84 -19.17 -15.43 4.83
C ARG A 84 -19.19 -13.91 4.98
N GLU A 85 -18.92 -13.47 6.21
CA GLU A 85 -18.80 -12.09 6.66
C GLU A 85 -17.77 -12.07 7.80
N ILE A 86 -17.09 -10.95 8.02
CA ILE A 86 -16.08 -10.84 9.08
C ILE A 86 -16.54 -9.79 10.09
N LYS A 87 -16.82 -10.23 11.31
CA LYS A 87 -17.11 -9.35 12.46
C LYS A 87 -15.89 -9.27 13.37
N ALA A 88 -15.86 -8.29 14.28
CA ALA A 88 -14.79 -8.17 15.27
C ALA A 88 -14.63 -9.45 16.14
N SER A 89 -15.73 -10.16 16.43
CA SER A 89 -15.68 -11.45 17.15
C SER A 89 -14.96 -12.55 16.36
N ASP A 90 -15.05 -12.53 15.03
CA ASP A 90 -14.34 -13.47 14.17
C ASP A 90 -12.85 -13.19 14.17
N VAL A 91 -12.46 -11.91 14.17
CA VAL A 91 -11.06 -11.49 14.30
C VAL A 91 -10.49 -11.93 15.65
N VAL A 92 -11.18 -11.67 16.76
CA VAL A 92 -10.75 -12.12 18.11
C VAL A 92 -10.59 -13.65 18.14
N ARG A 93 -11.58 -14.39 17.62
CA ARG A 93 -11.53 -15.86 17.55
C ARG A 93 -10.39 -16.36 16.68
N PHE A 94 -10.14 -15.70 15.55
CA PHE A 94 -9.03 -16.02 14.66
C PHE A 94 -7.68 -15.85 15.37
N PHE A 95 -7.42 -14.70 15.99
CA PHE A 95 -6.17 -14.48 16.72
C PHE A 95 -6.02 -15.40 17.93
N THR A 96 -7.10 -15.67 18.64
CA THR A 96 -7.10 -16.61 19.78
C THR A 96 -6.67 -18.02 19.32
N THR A 97 -7.33 -18.55 18.28
CA THR A 97 -7.15 -19.96 17.87
C THR A 97 -5.99 -20.19 16.92
N GLN A 98 -5.70 -19.24 16.03
CA GLN A 98 -4.70 -19.40 14.97
C GLN A 98 -3.35 -18.78 15.33
N VAL A 99 -3.31 -17.85 16.27
CA VAL A 99 -2.07 -17.17 16.69
C VAL A 99 -1.72 -17.53 18.13
N LEU A 100 -2.52 -17.10 19.10
CA LEU A 100 -2.26 -17.28 20.54
C LEU A 100 -2.02 -18.73 20.94
N TYR A 101 -2.97 -19.62 20.63
CA TYR A 101 -2.88 -21.02 21.04
C TYR A 101 -1.80 -21.82 20.29
N ARG A 102 -1.25 -21.29 19.19
CA ARG A 102 -0.28 -22.01 18.35
C ARG A 102 1.14 -21.50 18.53
N TYR A 103 1.30 -20.19 18.68
CA TYR A 103 2.59 -19.51 18.64
C TYR A 103 2.85 -18.63 19.86
N GLY A 104 1.86 -18.50 20.75
CA GLY A 104 1.94 -17.64 21.93
C GLY A 104 1.48 -16.21 21.66
N ASN A 105 1.72 -15.37 22.66
CA ASN A 105 1.20 -14.01 22.69
C ASN A 105 2.08 -13.05 21.87
N PRO A 106 1.56 -12.42 20.80
CA PRO A 106 2.34 -11.46 20.04
C PRO A 106 2.54 -10.17 20.84
N ARG A 107 3.67 -9.49 20.66
CA ARG A 107 3.88 -8.16 21.24
C ARG A 107 3.05 -7.11 20.53
N LYS A 108 2.94 -7.22 19.20
CA LYS A 108 2.29 -6.21 18.34
C LYS A 108 1.48 -6.86 17.23
N VAL A 109 0.32 -6.29 16.95
CA VAL A 109 -0.49 -6.63 15.77
C VAL A 109 -0.74 -5.37 14.96
N ILE A 110 -0.53 -5.45 13.65
CA ILE A 110 -0.76 -4.33 12.74
C ILE A 110 -1.89 -4.69 11.77
N SER A 111 -2.95 -3.88 11.76
CA SER A 111 -4.10 -4.02 10.83
C SER A 111 -4.35 -2.72 10.07
N ASP A 112 -5.22 -2.75 9.06
CA ASP A 112 -5.76 -1.53 8.47
C ASP A 112 -6.83 -0.88 9.36
N ASN A 113 -7.39 0.25 8.93
CA ASN A 113 -8.47 0.96 9.63
C ASN A 113 -9.87 0.38 9.33
N GLY A 114 -9.97 -0.86 8.84
CA GLY A 114 -11.24 -1.52 8.57
C GLY A 114 -12.11 -1.62 9.83
N THR A 115 -13.42 -1.46 9.66
CA THR A 115 -14.39 -1.51 10.77
C THR A 115 -14.40 -2.83 11.53
N ALA A 116 -13.98 -3.92 10.88
CA ALA A 116 -13.79 -5.22 11.52
C ALA A 116 -12.64 -5.24 12.55
N PHE A 117 -11.63 -4.38 12.38
CA PHE A 117 -10.47 -4.29 13.27
C PHE A 117 -10.55 -3.14 14.27
N LYS A 118 -11.26 -2.06 13.91
CA LYS A 118 -11.45 -0.91 14.79
C LYS A 118 -12.77 -1.06 15.57
N ASN A 119 -12.72 -1.79 16.68
CA ASN A 119 -13.87 -2.12 17.50
C ASN A 119 -13.47 -2.33 18.96
N ALA A 120 -14.31 -1.92 19.91
CA ALA A 120 -14.07 -2.08 21.35
C ALA A 120 -13.76 -3.54 21.77
N LYS A 121 -14.26 -4.54 21.04
CA LYS A 121 -13.91 -5.96 21.29
C LYS A 121 -12.45 -6.28 20.99
N ILE A 122 -11.88 -5.63 19.97
CA ILE A 122 -10.46 -5.79 19.61
C ILE A 122 -9.61 -5.07 20.65
N ASP A 123 -10.01 -3.87 21.07
CA ASP A 123 -9.32 -3.12 22.12
C ASP A 123 -9.30 -3.92 23.43
N ALA A 124 -10.45 -4.44 23.87
CA ALA A 124 -10.54 -5.27 25.07
C ALA A 124 -9.70 -6.56 24.98
N PHE A 125 -9.65 -7.19 23.80
CA PHE A 125 -8.80 -8.35 23.56
C PHE A 125 -7.31 -7.98 23.63
N ALA A 126 -6.91 -6.89 22.99
CA ALA A 126 -5.55 -6.38 23.00
C ALA A 126 -5.10 -6.02 24.42
N ASP A 127 -5.94 -5.33 25.19
CA ASP A 127 -5.67 -4.94 26.58
C ASP A 127 -5.56 -6.15 27.54
N LYS A 128 -6.43 -7.15 27.34
CA LYS A 128 -6.41 -8.41 28.11
C LYS A 128 -5.09 -9.16 27.91
N HIS A 129 -4.62 -9.21 26.67
CA HIS A 129 -3.41 -9.96 26.31
C HIS A 129 -2.15 -9.08 26.26
N LYS A 130 -2.24 -7.79 26.60
CA LYS A 130 -1.13 -6.83 26.52
C LYS A 130 -0.49 -6.76 25.13
N ILE A 131 -1.32 -6.85 24.09
CA ILE A 131 -0.91 -6.76 22.69
C ILE A 131 -0.98 -5.29 22.24
N GLU A 132 0.11 -4.76 21.69
CA GLU A 132 0.11 -3.44 21.07
C GLU A 132 -0.60 -3.51 19.70
N TRP A 133 -1.92 -3.23 19.67
CA TRP A 133 -2.65 -3.17 18.40
C TRP A 133 -2.47 -1.82 17.72
N ARG A 134 -1.90 -1.82 16.49
CA ARG A 134 -1.63 -0.62 15.72
C ARG A 134 -2.39 -0.64 14.40
N TYR A 135 -2.99 0.49 14.08
CA TYR A 135 -3.67 0.70 12.81
C TYR A 135 -2.73 1.40 11.83
N SER A 136 -2.55 0.82 10.63
CA SER A 136 -1.84 1.49 9.57
C SER A 136 -2.63 2.73 9.14
N SER A 137 -1.96 3.88 8.97
CA SER A 137 -2.64 5.09 8.52
C SER A 137 -3.30 4.86 7.15
N VAL A 138 -4.52 5.38 6.97
CA VAL A 138 -5.33 5.32 5.72
C VAL A 138 -4.53 5.77 4.48
N TYR A 139 -3.47 6.53 4.72
CA TYR A 139 -2.67 7.24 3.75
C TYR A 139 -1.28 6.68 3.52
N ASN A 140 -0.91 5.56 4.15
CA ASN A 140 0.34 4.85 3.87
C ASN A 140 0.07 3.38 3.47
N PRO A 141 -0.38 3.13 2.23
CA PRO A 141 -0.60 1.78 1.70
C PRO A 141 0.61 0.86 1.87
N ARG A 142 1.82 1.42 1.98
CA ARG A 142 3.08 0.68 2.11
C ARG A 142 3.38 0.20 3.52
N ALA A 143 2.84 0.88 4.55
CA ALA A 143 2.78 0.26 5.88
C ALA A 143 2.03 -1.06 5.75
N ASN A 144 1.05 -1.16 4.82
CA ASN A 144 0.30 -2.36 4.47
C ASN A 144 1.00 -3.39 3.55
N GLY A 145 2.22 -3.10 3.07
CA GLY A 145 2.84 -3.82 1.95
C GLY A 145 3.18 -5.29 2.21
N LEU A 146 3.46 -5.70 3.45
CA LEU A 146 3.76 -7.10 3.76
C LEU A 146 2.50 -7.98 3.71
N ALA A 147 1.38 -7.49 4.25
CA ALA A 147 0.12 -8.24 4.17
C ALA A 147 -0.40 -8.23 2.73
N GLU A 148 -0.25 -7.10 2.03
CA GLU A 148 -0.58 -7.00 0.61
C GLU A 148 0.26 -7.97 -0.25
N ALA A 149 1.56 -8.10 0.03
CA ALA A 149 2.43 -9.05 -0.65
C ALA A 149 2.02 -10.50 -0.38
N PHE A 150 1.70 -10.84 0.88
CA PHE A 150 1.15 -12.15 1.22
C PHE A 150 -0.16 -12.42 0.48
N ASN A 151 -1.13 -11.50 0.55
CA ASN A 151 -2.44 -11.62 -0.07
C ASN A 151 -2.32 -11.82 -1.59
N LYS A 152 -1.44 -11.06 -2.25
CA LYS A 152 -1.14 -11.22 -3.69
C LYS A 152 -0.60 -12.62 -4.01
N ILE A 153 0.32 -13.15 -3.20
CA ILE A 153 0.88 -14.49 -3.39
C ILE A 153 -0.19 -15.56 -3.13
N LEU A 154 -0.96 -15.43 -2.04
CA LEU A 154 -2.03 -16.38 -1.70
C LEU A 154 -3.06 -16.46 -2.83
N ILE A 155 -3.53 -15.32 -3.35
CA ILE A 155 -4.45 -15.26 -4.50
C ILE A 155 -3.81 -15.88 -5.75
N LYS A 156 -2.50 -15.70 -5.97
CA LYS A 156 -1.80 -16.34 -7.11
C LYS A 156 -1.73 -17.85 -6.96
N ILE A 157 -1.50 -18.38 -5.77
CA ILE A 157 -1.47 -19.83 -5.52
C ILE A 157 -2.88 -20.40 -5.67
N LEU A 158 -3.88 -19.75 -5.07
CA LEU A 158 -5.29 -20.13 -5.19
C LEU A 158 -5.73 -20.19 -6.67
N ARG A 159 -5.49 -19.14 -7.45
CA ARG A 159 -5.81 -19.13 -8.89
C ARG A 159 -5.22 -20.30 -9.68
N LYS A 160 -4.06 -20.81 -9.27
CA LYS A 160 -3.40 -21.96 -9.91
C LYS A 160 -3.93 -23.31 -9.44
N THR A 161 -4.55 -23.37 -8.27
CA THR A 161 -4.96 -24.64 -7.61
C THR A 161 -6.45 -24.92 -7.71
N ILE A 162 -7.27 -23.91 -8.00
CA ILE A 162 -8.74 -24.02 -8.04
C ILE A 162 -9.26 -24.73 -9.31
N GLY A 163 -8.44 -24.85 -10.37
CA GLY A 163 -8.85 -25.46 -11.63
C GLY A 163 -10.07 -24.75 -12.24
N ASP A 164 -10.97 -25.52 -12.85
CA ASP A 164 -12.15 -24.97 -13.55
C ASP A 164 -13.26 -24.51 -12.59
N ASN A 165 -13.37 -25.12 -11.40
CA ASN A 165 -14.41 -24.79 -10.43
C ASN A 165 -13.97 -23.68 -9.46
N GLN A 166 -14.18 -22.43 -9.88
CA GLN A 166 -13.84 -21.24 -9.10
C GLN A 166 -14.45 -21.20 -7.69
N ARG A 167 -15.54 -21.93 -7.41
CA ARG A 167 -16.25 -21.91 -6.13
C ARG A 167 -15.62 -22.82 -5.05
N ASN A 168 -14.64 -23.65 -5.40
CA ASN A 168 -13.96 -24.54 -4.45
C ASN A 168 -12.70 -23.92 -3.82
N TRP A 169 -12.49 -22.60 -3.98
CA TRP A 169 -11.32 -21.91 -3.42
C TRP A 169 -11.12 -22.09 -1.91
N HIS A 170 -12.21 -22.27 -1.16
CA HIS A 170 -12.16 -22.44 0.29
C HIS A 170 -11.54 -23.78 0.71
N GLU A 171 -11.73 -24.84 -0.07
CA GLU A 171 -11.12 -26.17 0.14
C GLU A 171 -9.61 -26.12 -0.13
N LYS A 172 -9.22 -25.35 -1.15
CA LYS A 172 -7.82 -25.16 -1.57
C LYS A 172 -7.01 -24.20 -0.69
N LEU A 173 -7.65 -23.55 0.29
CA LEU A 173 -6.98 -22.56 1.14
C LEU A 173 -5.84 -23.17 1.96
N HIS A 174 -6.04 -24.36 2.54
CA HIS A 174 -5.00 -25.02 3.32
C HIS A 174 -3.83 -25.52 2.45
N GLU A 175 -4.12 -26.06 1.27
CA GLU A 175 -3.10 -26.42 0.27
C GLU A 175 -2.28 -25.18 -0.15
N ALA A 176 -2.96 -24.06 -0.40
CA ALA A 176 -2.31 -22.81 -0.77
C ALA A 176 -1.42 -22.24 0.35
N LEU A 177 -1.89 -22.31 1.60
CA LEU A 177 -1.09 -21.93 2.77
C LEU A 177 0.12 -22.86 2.95
N TRP A 178 -0.06 -24.17 2.77
CA TRP A 178 1.04 -25.12 2.86
C TRP A 178 2.11 -24.82 1.81
N ALA A 179 1.71 -24.70 0.53
CA ALA A 179 2.60 -24.32 -0.56
C ALA A 179 3.33 -23.00 -0.27
N TYR A 180 2.63 -22.01 0.29
CA TYR A 180 3.24 -20.75 0.71
C TYR A 180 4.31 -20.94 1.79
N ARG A 181 4.02 -21.73 2.82
CA ARG A 181 4.91 -21.95 3.99
C ARG A 181 6.18 -22.71 3.65
N ILE A 182 6.15 -23.60 2.66
CA ILE A 182 7.31 -24.40 2.23
C ILE A 182 8.09 -23.76 1.07
N THR A 183 7.63 -22.63 0.53
CA THR A 183 8.30 -21.95 -0.58
C THR A 183 9.24 -20.86 -0.06
N HIS A 184 10.46 -20.86 -0.58
CA HIS A 184 11.51 -19.89 -0.27
C HIS A 184 11.07 -18.44 -0.48
N ARG A 185 11.46 -17.54 0.45
CA ARG A 185 11.13 -16.11 0.40
C ARG A 185 12.35 -15.27 0.15
N THR A 186 12.29 -14.40 -0.86
CA THR A 186 13.39 -13.49 -1.23
C THR A 186 13.80 -12.55 -0.09
N ALA A 187 12.87 -12.17 0.79
CA ALA A 187 13.17 -11.26 1.89
C ALA A 187 14.04 -11.91 2.97
N THR A 188 13.80 -13.18 3.31
CA THR A 188 14.50 -13.89 4.39
C THR A 188 15.59 -14.84 3.88
N GLN A 189 15.57 -15.18 2.59
CA GLN A 189 16.38 -16.24 1.99
C GLN A 189 16.19 -17.61 2.67
N ALA A 190 14.98 -17.88 3.15
CA ALA A 190 14.58 -19.13 3.78
C ALA A 190 13.09 -19.43 3.53
N THR A 191 12.64 -20.64 3.83
CA THR A 191 11.21 -20.97 3.86
C THR A 191 10.61 -20.53 5.20
N PRO A 192 9.35 -20.07 5.24
CA PRO A 192 8.67 -19.81 6.50
C PRO A 192 8.65 -21.04 7.42
N TYR A 193 8.54 -22.23 6.86
CA TYR A 193 8.50 -23.48 7.61
C TYR A 193 9.82 -23.74 8.35
N SER A 194 10.98 -23.60 7.71
CA SER A 194 12.26 -23.83 8.37
C SER A 194 12.59 -22.79 9.44
N LEU A 195 12.17 -21.53 9.27
CA LEU A 195 12.34 -20.50 10.30
C LEU A 195 11.50 -20.74 11.56
N VAL A 196 10.35 -21.41 11.41
CA VAL A 196 9.44 -21.74 12.52
C VAL A 196 9.84 -23.05 13.20
N TYR A 197 10.06 -24.12 12.44
CA TYR A 197 10.26 -25.47 12.99
C TYR A 197 11.73 -25.96 13.00
N GLY A 198 12.65 -25.17 12.44
CA GLY A 198 14.09 -25.46 12.46
C GLY A 198 14.55 -26.47 11.42
N ALA A 199 13.64 -26.97 10.58
CA ALA A 199 13.93 -27.88 9.48
C ALA A 199 12.94 -27.66 8.34
N GLU A 200 13.29 -28.05 7.12
CA GLU A 200 12.39 -28.01 5.98
C GLU A 200 11.29 -29.09 6.10
N ALA A 201 10.09 -28.77 5.64
CA ALA A 201 8.99 -29.73 5.58
C ALA A 201 9.38 -30.92 4.70
N VAL A 202 9.01 -32.14 5.10
CA VAL A 202 9.13 -33.32 4.23
C VAL A 202 8.03 -33.27 3.18
N LEU A 203 8.41 -33.27 1.90
CA LEU A 203 7.47 -33.27 0.79
C LEU A 203 7.11 -34.72 0.41
N PRO A 204 5.88 -34.98 -0.08
CA PRO A 204 5.49 -36.32 -0.54
C PRO A 204 6.46 -36.93 -1.56
N ILE A 205 6.96 -36.13 -2.51
CA ILE A 205 7.93 -36.58 -3.51
C ILE A 205 9.24 -37.05 -2.90
N GLU A 206 9.64 -36.52 -1.74
CA GLU A 206 10.85 -36.98 -1.05
C GLU A 206 10.65 -38.35 -0.39
N VAL A 207 9.41 -38.74 -0.12
CA VAL A 207 9.06 -40.07 0.40
C VAL A 207 8.99 -41.07 -0.74
N GLU A 208 8.35 -40.70 -1.86
CA GLU A 208 8.26 -41.53 -3.07
C GLU A 208 9.62 -41.74 -3.75
N LEU A 209 10.43 -40.68 -3.80
CA LEU A 209 11.82 -40.68 -4.26
C LEU A 209 12.70 -40.27 -3.06
N PRO A 210 13.18 -41.24 -2.26
CA PRO A 210 13.94 -40.99 -1.04
C PRO A 210 15.00 -39.91 -1.23
N SER A 211 14.74 -38.73 -0.68
CA SER A 211 15.73 -37.65 -0.66
C SER A 211 16.93 -38.08 0.18
N LEU A 212 18.10 -37.45 -0.04
CA LEU A 212 19.33 -37.81 0.70
C LEU A 212 19.08 -37.82 2.22
N ARG A 213 18.32 -36.87 2.75
CA ARG A 213 17.98 -36.82 4.17
C ARG A 213 17.09 -37.99 4.64
N ILE A 214 16.14 -38.46 3.83
CA ILE A 214 15.27 -39.59 4.17
C ILE A 214 16.04 -40.91 4.05
N ALA A 215 16.81 -41.07 2.97
CA ALA A 215 17.65 -42.25 2.75
C ALA A 215 18.70 -42.40 3.86
N MET A 216 19.34 -41.30 4.28
CA MET A 216 20.28 -41.31 5.40
C MET A 216 19.58 -41.58 6.74
N ALA A 217 18.42 -40.97 7.00
CA ALA A 217 17.69 -41.20 8.25
C ALA A 217 17.29 -42.67 8.45
N ALA A 218 17.00 -43.41 7.37
CA ALA A 218 16.69 -44.83 7.43
C ALA A 218 17.89 -45.73 7.80
N GLN A 219 19.13 -45.23 7.65
CA GLN A 219 20.36 -45.99 7.86
C GLN A 219 21.15 -45.55 9.10
N ILE A 220 20.72 -44.49 9.79
CA ILE A 220 21.42 -43.90 10.94
C ILE A 220 20.84 -44.48 12.25
N PRO A 221 21.69 -44.99 13.17
CA PRO A 221 21.25 -45.38 14.51
C PRO A 221 20.58 -44.20 15.24
N LEU A 222 19.54 -44.48 16.02
CA LEU A 222 18.75 -43.47 16.72
C LEU A 222 19.61 -42.46 17.50
N THR A 223 20.66 -42.92 18.19
CA THR A 223 21.58 -42.08 18.95
C THR A 223 22.28 -41.01 18.10
N LYS A 224 22.72 -41.37 16.89
CA LYS A 224 23.35 -40.46 15.94
C LYS A 224 22.32 -39.54 15.28
N GLN A 225 21.10 -40.01 15.05
CA GLN A 225 20.00 -39.17 14.56
C GLN A 225 19.63 -38.07 15.57
N THR A 226 19.55 -38.42 16.87
CA THR A 226 19.32 -37.45 17.94
C THR A 226 20.42 -36.40 17.99
N GLN A 227 21.69 -36.83 17.88
CA GLN A 227 22.83 -35.90 17.88
C GLN A 227 22.81 -34.94 16.69
N LEU A 228 22.51 -35.44 15.49
CA LEU A 228 22.36 -34.59 14.29
C LEU A 228 21.21 -33.59 14.46
N ARG A 229 20.09 -34.02 15.04
CA ARG A 229 18.95 -33.13 15.29
C ARG A 229 19.29 -32.04 16.30
N LEU A 230 20.07 -32.34 17.34
CA LEU A 230 20.56 -31.33 18.28
C LEU A 230 21.46 -30.31 17.58
N GLN A 231 22.39 -30.76 16.74
CA GLN A 231 23.25 -29.85 15.96
C GLN A 231 22.46 -28.95 15.01
N GLU A 232 21.40 -29.46 14.38
CA GLU A 232 20.50 -28.63 13.56
C GLU A 232 19.77 -27.56 14.36
N LEU A 233 19.38 -27.88 15.60
CA LEU A 233 18.73 -26.94 16.51
C LEU A 233 19.72 -25.89 17.03
N ASP A 234 20.96 -26.27 17.33
CA ASP A 234 22.03 -25.33 17.72
C ASP A 234 22.30 -24.31 16.61
N GLY A 235 22.27 -24.74 15.34
CA GLY A 235 22.39 -23.85 14.18
C GLY A 235 21.13 -23.02 13.87
N MET A 236 20.02 -23.20 14.60
CA MET A 236 18.76 -22.52 14.29
C MET A 236 18.84 -21.02 14.54
N ASP A 237 19.49 -20.61 15.62
CA ASP A 237 19.63 -19.19 15.98
C ASP A 237 20.53 -18.45 14.98
N GLU A 238 21.57 -19.10 14.48
CA GLU A 238 22.41 -18.57 13.40
C GLU A 238 21.59 -18.36 12.11
N ARG A 239 20.76 -19.33 11.73
CA ARG A 239 19.86 -19.19 10.55
C ARG A 239 18.85 -18.06 10.73
N ARG A 240 18.29 -17.90 11.93
CA ARG A 240 17.36 -16.80 12.26
C ARG A 240 18.06 -15.45 12.19
N LEU A 241 19.28 -15.35 12.71
CA LEU A 241 20.09 -14.13 12.63
C LEU A 241 20.40 -13.77 11.17
N ALA A 242 20.81 -14.74 10.35
CA ALA A 242 21.04 -14.52 8.93
C ALA A 242 19.76 -14.09 8.21
N ALA A 243 18.61 -14.69 8.53
CA ALA A 243 17.32 -14.29 7.97
C ALA A 243 16.92 -12.86 8.37
N GLN A 244 17.23 -12.45 9.61
CA GLN A 244 17.02 -11.08 10.09
C GLN A 244 17.88 -10.09 9.30
N GLN A 245 19.18 -10.36 9.15
CA GLN A 245 20.10 -9.53 8.38
C GLN A 245 19.66 -9.41 6.91
N ASN A 246 19.24 -10.53 6.30
CA ASN A 246 18.70 -10.53 4.94
C ASN A 246 17.43 -9.68 4.83
N LEU A 247 16.54 -9.75 5.82
CA LEU A 247 15.32 -8.96 5.86
C LEU A 247 15.62 -7.46 5.97
N GLU A 248 16.57 -7.07 6.82
CA GLU A 248 17.02 -5.68 6.98
C GLU A 248 17.64 -5.14 5.68
N LEU A 249 18.53 -5.92 5.06
CA LEU A 249 19.13 -5.57 3.76
C LEU A 249 18.06 -5.45 2.66
N TYR A 250 17.09 -6.36 2.64
CA TYR A 250 15.98 -6.31 1.69
C TYR A 250 15.14 -5.04 1.88
N GLN A 251 14.77 -4.71 3.12
CA GLN A 251 14.04 -3.48 3.43
C GLN A 251 14.83 -2.23 3.05
N ALA A 252 16.14 -2.19 3.33
CA ALA A 252 17.00 -1.08 2.95
C ALA A 252 17.08 -0.91 1.42
N ARG A 253 17.18 -2.01 0.65
CA ARG A 253 17.12 -1.98 -0.82
C ARG A 253 15.78 -1.43 -1.31
N MET A 254 14.67 -1.87 -0.71
CA MET A 254 13.33 -1.35 -1.05
C MET A 254 13.21 0.14 -0.72
N ALA A 255 13.70 0.58 0.44
CA ALA A 255 13.71 1.98 0.85
C ALA A 255 14.50 2.83 -0.14
N ARG A 256 15.72 2.43 -0.51
CA ARG A 256 16.55 3.13 -1.50
C ARG A 256 15.92 3.18 -2.89
N ALA A 257 15.39 2.05 -3.37
CA ALA A 257 14.71 1.99 -4.66
C ALA A 257 13.49 2.92 -4.68
N TYR A 258 12.80 3.02 -3.55
CA TYR A 258 11.69 3.93 -3.37
C TYR A 258 12.13 5.39 -3.28
N GLU A 259 13.19 5.71 -2.54
CA GLU A 259 13.74 7.07 -2.44
C GLU A 259 14.11 7.62 -3.82
N LYS A 260 14.70 6.77 -4.69
CA LYS A 260 14.97 7.14 -6.09
C LYS A 260 13.72 7.51 -6.88
N LEU A 261 12.56 6.94 -6.53
CA LEU A 261 11.26 7.24 -7.15
C LEU A 261 10.53 8.40 -6.46
N SER A 262 10.82 8.69 -5.19
CA SER A 262 10.23 9.80 -4.46
C SER A 262 11.02 11.09 -4.73
N ARG A 263 10.45 12.00 -5.53
CA ARG A 263 10.89 13.39 -5.58
C ARG A 263 10.06 14.18 -4.57
N PRO A 264 10.65 14.68 -3.46
CA PRO A 264 9.93 15.53 -2.52
C PRO A 264 9.37 16.74 -3.27
N ARG A 265 8.06 16.97 -3.14
CA ARG A 265 7.42 18.16 -3.69
C ARG A 265 7.41 19.24 -2.63
N THR A 266 8.40 20.11 -2.72
CA THR A 266 8.45 21.33 -1.92
C THR A 266 7.88 22.47 -2.76
N PHE A 267 7.05 23.27 -2.12
CA PHE A 267 6.48 24.46 -2.72
C PHE A 267 6.78 25.67 -1.84
N LYS A 268 6.89 26.85 -2.43
CA LYS A 268 7.19 28.10 -1.72
C LYS A 268 5.95 28.97 -1.61
N LYS A 269 5.92 29.83 -0.58
CA LYS A 269 4.91 30.88 -0.44
C LYS A 269 4.85 31.71 -1.74
N GLY A 270 3.65 31.95 -2.25
CA GLY A 270 3.40 32.67 -3.49
C GLY A 270 3.33 31.80 -4.76
N GLU A 271 3.68 30.51 -4.70
CA GLU A 271 3.56 29.65 -5.88
C GLU A 271 2.10 29.25 -6.15
N LEU A 272 1.74 29.22 -7.44
CA LEU A 272 0.45 28.71 -7.90
C LEU A 272 0.48 27.18 -7.97
N VAL A 273 -0.56 26.55 -7.42
CA VAL A 273 -0.72 25.11 -7.36
C VAL A 273 -2.14 24.67 -7.72
N LEU A 274 -2.25 23.45 -8.24
CA LEU A 274 -3.53 22.75 -8.40
C LEU A 274 -3.66 21.65 -7.35
N VAL A 275 -4.88 21.44 -6.87
CA VAL A 275 -5.27 20.45 -5.85
C VAL A 275 -5.93 19.25 -6.51
N LEU A 276 -5.60 18.05 -6.05
CA LEU A 276 -6.22 16.81 -6.52
C LEU A 276 -7.69 16.69 -6.04
N ARG A 277 -8.65 16.43 -6.97
CA ARG A 277 -10.09 16.38 -6.63
C ARG A 277 -10.55 15.18 -5.78
N ARG A 278 -9.74 14.12 -5.62
CA ARG A 278 -10.09 12.96 -4.76
C ARG A 278 -8.89 12.59 -3.87
N PRO A 279 -9.01 12.53 -2.51
CA PRO A 279 -10.21 12.35 -1.68
C PRO A 279 -10.42 13.43 -0.59
N ILE A 280 -10.19 14.73 -0.86
CA ILE A 280 -10.19 15.77 0.20
C ILE A 280 -11.48 16.58 0.26
N LEU A 281 -12.10 16.87 -0.89
CA LEU A 281 -13.21 17.83 -0.96
C LEU A 281 -14.62 17.20 -0.90
N GLY A 282 -14.74 15.89 -0.71
CA GLY A 282 -16.01 15.22 -0.36
C GLY A 282 -17.19 15.41 -1.34
N ARG A 283 -16.98 16.02 -2.51
CA ARG A 283 -18.05 16.37 -3.46
C ARG A 283 -17.87 15.58 -4.75
N HIS A 284 -18.70 14.54 -4.88
CA HIS A 284 -18.95 13.71 -6.06
C HIS A 284 -17.84 12.77 -6.56
N HIS A 285 -18.26 11.53 -6.86
CA HIS A 285 -17.61 10.71 -7.88
C HIS A 285 -17.78 11.43 -9.23
N GLY A 286 -16.89 12.37 -9.55
CA GLY A 286 -16.85 13.03 -10.87
C GLY A 286 -16.98 12.04 -12.03
N SER A 287 -17.73 12.43 -13.06
CA SER A 287 -17.93 11.68 -14.30
C SER A 287 -16.59 11.32 -14.96
N LYS A 288 -16.58 10.36 -15.91
CA LYS A 288 -15.39 9.95 -16.66
C LYS A 288 -14.63 11.11 -17.34
N PHE A 289 -15.30 12.25 -17.53
CA PHE A 289 -14.77 13.44 -18.21
C PHE A 289 -14.47 14.61 -17.25
N ALA A 290 -14.64 14.43 -15.94
CA ALA A 290 -14.35 15.49 -14.98
C ALA A 290 -12.83 15.76 -14.90
N PRO A 291 -12.40 17.02 -14.69
CA PRO A 291 -10.99 17.35 -14.44
C PRO A 291 -10.45 16.59 -13.22
N ASN A 292 -9.20 16.14 -13.32
CA ASN A 292 -8.49 15.45 -12.25
C ASN A 292 -8.04 16.42 -11.15
N TRP A 293 -7.80 17.68 -11.51
CA TRP A 293 -7.25 18.72 -10.65
C TRP A 293 -8.17 19.95 -10.57
N GLU A 294 -8.07 20.68 -9.46
CA GLU A 294 -8.86 21.88 -9.15
C GLU A 294 -7.95 23.05 -8.75
N GLY A 295 -8.40 24.26 -9.00
CA GLY A 295 -7.65 25.50 -8.77
C GLY A 295 -7.47 26.29 -10.07
N PRO A 296 -6.41 27.11 -10.19
CA PRO A 296 -5.26 27.22 -9.29
C PRO A 296 -5.54 27.96 -7.97
N TYR A 297 -4.68 27.67 -6.99
CA TYR A 297 -4.61 28.30 -5.67
C TYR A 297 -3.20 28.84 -5.44
N VAL A 298 -3.05 29.82 -4.55
CA VAL A 298 -1.75 30.34 -4.11
C VAL A 298 -1.37 29.70 -2.78
N ILE A 299 -0.10 29.36 -2.61
CA ILE A 299 0.42 28.95 -1.30
C ILE A 299 0.64 30.17 -0.42
N GLU A 300 -0.09 30.23 0.67
CA GLU A 300 0.03 31.32 1.64
C GLU A 300 1.04 31.01 2.74
N GLN A 301 1.07 29.75 3.20
CA GLN A 301 1.96 29.29 4.26
C GLN A 301 2.39 27.84 4.03
N ALA A 302 3.64 27.54 4.34
CA ALA A 302 4.19 26.19 4.40
C ALA A 302 4.48 25.84 5.85
N TYR A 303 4.01 24.67 6.30
CA TYR A 303 4.22 24.16 7.65
C TYR A 303 5.33 23.11 7.69
N GLU A 304 6.00 22.99 8.85
CA GLU A 304 6.92 21.90 9.13
C GLU A 304 6.16 20.56 9.07
N GLY A 305 6.60 19.65 8.19
CA GLY A 305 5.89 18.38 7.90
C GLY A 305 5.21 18.30 6.52
N GLY A 306 5.38 19.31 5.66
CA GLY A 306 4.96 19.24 4.26
C GLY A 306 3.46 19.48 4.02
N ALA A 307 2.80 20.16 4.96
CA ALA A 307 1.45 20.69 4.80
C ALA A 307 1.50 22.16 4.36
N TYR A 308 0.52 22.60 3.59
CA TYR A 308 0.43 23.94 3.01
C TYR A 308 -0.94 24.54 3.25
N LEU A 309 -1.01 25.84 3.56
CA LEU A 309 -2.24 26.63 3.55
C LEU A 309 -2.41 27.24 2.15
N LEU A 310 -3.61 27.08 1.60
CA LEU A 310 -3.96 27.58 0.27
C LEU A 310 -4.94 28.73 0.38
N ALA A 311 -4.82 29.69 -0.54
CA ALA A 311 -5.80 30.74 -0.76
C ALA A 311 -6.29 30.71 -2.22
N ASP A 312 -7.59 30.88 -2.42
CA ASP A 312 -8.16 31.15 -3.74
C ASP A 312 -7.96 32.61 -4.15
N SER A 313 -8.43 32.98 -5.35
CA SER A 313 -8.34 34.36 -5.88
C SER A 313 -9.00 35.42 -4.99
N ASN A 314 -9.90 35.02 -4.09
CA ASN A 314 -10.64 35.89 -3.19
C ASN A 314 -10.09 35.86 -1.75
N GLY A 315 -8.94 35.22 -1.53
CA GLY A 315 -8.33 35.08 -0.21
C GLY A 315 -9.05 34.08 0.70
N LYS A 316 -9.97 33.27 0.16
CA LYS A 316 -10.67 32.25 0.94
C LYS A 316 -9.88 30.95 0.96
N HIS A 317 -9.85 30.31 2.11
CA HIS A 317 -9.19 29.02 2.28
C HIS A 317 -10.15 27.89 1.93
N PRO A 318 -9.92 27.14 0.85
CA PRO A 318 -10.79 26.01 0.48
C PRO A 318 -10.70 24.86 1.50
N VAL A 319 -9.56 24.74 2.18
CA VAL A 319 -9.27 23.74 3.23
C VAL A 319 -8.28 24.31 4.25
N SER A 320 -8.31 23.83 5.49
CA SER A 320 -7.47 24.33 6.60
C SER A 320 -5.97 24.09 6.38
N SER A 321 -5.59 22.94 5.85
CA SER A 321 -4.22 22.65 5.38
C SER A 321 -4.23 21.41 4.50
N ILE A 322 -3.33 21.37 3.51
CA ILE A 322 -3.24 20.25 2.56
C ILE A 322 -1.81 19.74 2.44
N ASN A 323 -1.64 18.43 2.42
CA ASN A 323 -0.32 17.83 2.22
C ASN A 323 0.16 18.03 0.77
N GLY A 324 1.43 18.39 0.59
CA GLY A 324 2.04 18.67 -0.73
C GLY A 324 1.93 17.54 -1.75
N ARG A 325 1.68 16.30 -1.32
CA ARG A 325 1.40 15.16 -2.22
C ARG A 325 0.17 15.34 -3.11
N TYR A 326 -0.78 16.16 -2.64
CA TYR A 326 -2.02 16.44 -3.36
C TYR A 326 -1.93 17.70 -4.22
N LEU A 327 -0.74 18.30 -4.27
CA LEU A 327 -0.46 19.51 -5.01
C LEU A 327 0.41 19.21 -6.23
N LYS A 328 0.20 20.01 -7.27
CA LYS A 328 1.15 20.18 -8.37
C LYS A 328 1.29 21.64 -8.73
N LYS A 329 2.46 22.03 -9.23
CA LYS A 329 2.73 23.41 -9.67
C LYS A 329 1.86 23.74 -10.88
N TYR A 330 1.29 24.94 -10.88
CA TYR A 330 0.57 25.54 -11.99
C TYR A 330 1.46 26.55 -12.72
N TYR A 331 1.41 26.56 -14.05
CA TYR A 331 2.34 27.33 -14.89
C TYR A 331 1.67 28.50 -15.66
N GLY A 332 0.39 28.82 -15.40
CA GLY A 332 -0.29 29.89 -16.15
C GLY A 332 0.20 31.30 -15.80
N GLN A 333 0.38 32.16 -16.82
CA GLN A 333 0.90 33.52 -16.68
C GLN A 333 -0.14 34.59 -16.26
N ASN A 334 -1.44 34.29 -16.24
CA ASN A 334 -2.51 35.28 -16.03
C ASN A 334 -3.44 34.98 -14.83
N TYR A 335 -2.90 34.55 -13.68
CA TYR A 335 -3.69 34.53 -12.44
C TYR A 335 -3.41 35.80 -11.62
N PRO A 336 -4.44 36.52 -11.14
CA PRO A 336 -4.22 37.80 -10.45
C PRO A 336 -3.32 37.60 -9.22
N ASN A 337 -2.20 38.32 -9.20
CA ASN A 337 -1.30 38.36 -8.07
C ASN A 337 -2.04 38.94 -6.86
N ILE A 338 -2.32 38.10 -5.85
CA ILE A 338 -2.93 38.53 -4.58
C ILE A 338 -1.92 39.36 -3.73
N SER A 339 -0.66 39.44 -4.14
CA SER A 339 0.35 40.23 -3.46
C SER A 339 0.36 41.70 -3.92
N THR A 340 -0.75 42.43 -3.80
CA THR A 340 -0.82 43.90 -3.59
C THR A 340 -2.24 44.43 -3.83
N THR A 341 -3.14 44.36 -2.85
CA THR A 341 -4.32 45.25 -2.86
C THR A 341 -4.81 45.56 -1.45
N HIS A 342 -4.02 46.32 -0.70
CA HIS A 342 -4.52 47.15 0.40
C HIS A 342 -4.12 48.61 0.13
N ARG A 343 -4.87 49.28 -0.77
CA ARG A 343 -5.18 50.72 -0.80
C ARG A 343 -5.52 51.15 -2.23
N SER A 344 -6.81 51.37 -2.47
CA SER A 344 -7.40 52.66 -2.86
C SER A 344 -8.73 52.40 -3.56
N GLN A 345 -9.79 52.98 -2.99
CA GLN A 345 -11.11 52.97 -3.56
C GLN A 345 -11.20 53.81 -4.85
N ARG A 346 -12.29 53.54 -5.60
CA ARG A 346 -13.09 54.39 -6.49
C ARG A 346 -12.74 54.43 -7.99
N GLU A 347 -13.85 54.28 -8.74
CA GLU A 347 -14.08 54.62 -10.16
C GLU A 347 -13.31 53.73 -11.15
N ASN A 348 -13.92 52.91 -12.00
CA ASN A 348 -14.96 53.27 -12.97
C ASN A 348 -15.64 52.01 -13.53
N SER A 349 -16.88 52.18 -13.97
CA SER A 349 -17.70 51.23 -14.73
C SER A 349 -17.05 50.83 -16.07
N GLN A 350 -16.96 49.53 -16.34
CA GLN A 350 -17.28 48.95 -17.65
C GLN A 350 -17.43 47.43 -17.51
N GLN A 351 -18.67 47.01 -17.71
CA GLN A 351 -19.13 45.64 -17.80
C GLN A 351 -18.88 45.17 -19.23
N THR A 352 -18.04 44.16 -19.43
CA THR A 352 -17.92 43.44 -20.71
C THR A 352 -18.21 41.96 -20.47
N ASP A 353 -19.36 41.55 -21.00
CA ASP A 353 -19.89 40.19 -21.01
C ASP A 353 -18.96 39.23 -21.77
N TRP A 354 -18.79 38.03 -21.21
CA TRP A 354 -17.97 36.94 -21.74
C TRP A 354 -18.80 35.93 -22.57
N ALA A 355 -19.77 36.40 -23.35
CA ALA A 355 -20.71 35.52 -24.08
C ALA A 355 -20.60 35.53 -25.62
N ASP A 356 -19.95 36.52 -26.26
CA ASP A 356 -20.12 36.72 -27.72
C ASP A 356 -18.88 36.44 -28.58
N ASN A 357 -18.22 35.28 -28.43
CA ASN A 357 -17.14 34.90 -29.37
C ASN A 357 -17.13 33.43 -29.79
N CYS A 358 -18.28 32.75 -29.71
CA CYS A 358 -18.45 31.40 -30.25
C CYS A 358 -19.45 31.37 -31.41
N GLU A 359 -19.27 32.20 -32.44
CA GLU A 359 -20.07 32.06 -33.67
C GLU A 359 -19.38 32.68 -34.91
N ALA A 360 -18.17 32.23 -35.23
CA ALA A 360 -17.55 32.56 -36.52
C ALA A 360 -16.42 31.58 -36.90
N ALA A 361 -16.75 30.32 -37.21
CA ALA A 361 -15.95 29.45 -38.09
C ALA A 361 -16.70 28.14 -38.34
N ASN A 362 -17.84 28.21 -39.02
CA ASN A 362 -18.53 27.00 -39.49
C ASN A 362 -18.97 27.18 -40.94
N TYR A 363 -18.01 27.44 -41.84
CA TYR A 363 -18.15 27.20 -43.27
C TYR A 363 -16.76 26.96 -43.88
N LEU A 364 -16.68 25.94 -44.76
CA LEU A 364 -15.55 25.50 -45.57
C LEU A 364 -14.59 24.49 -44.93
N LEU A 365 -14.94 23.21 -45.00
CA LEU A 365 -14.45 22.30 -46.06
C LEU A 365 -15.03 20.89 -45.86
N THR A 366 -15.67 20.42 -46.93
CA THR A 366 -15.87 19.01 -47.32
C THR A 366 -14.62 18.16 -47.21
#